data_AF-A0A933TEP8-F1
#
_entry.id   AF-A0A933TEP8-F1
#
_cell.length_a   1.000
_cell.length_b   1.000
_cell.length_c   1.000
_cell.angle_alpha   90.00
_cell.angle_beta   90.00
_cell.angle_gamma   90.00
#
_symmetry.space_group_name_H-M   'P 1'
#
loop_
_entity.id
_entity.type
_entity.pdbx_description
1 polymer ?
#
loop_
_entity_poly.entity_id
_entity_poly.type
_entity_poly.pdbx_seq_one_letter_code
_entity_poly.pdbx_strand_id
1 'polypeptide(L)'
;MQPDPFKRLIRWGLCAWGLCQPVSIAGANIATGAVLAGLVGYALRSRSFPALRTPLEKPLGLYLAAALLACVFAQDPGESLRHMNTEVHRVALFYLFSAAFAVEAAPAVLGWWAAGFLVTAVIGLLQVFFWHALGPFPENAGPYYKWCEVPHFWQWIWFSSRAHGTINAVSYGEIMGLALVGGASLVAVRRRLGVAVGRSAMAFCALVCLAWVLSGTRGAWLGALVSLGLLRALLAPRRAVLELAGASLAAGMLVLVAGRMRNAGALDAVSFTCRWELWDVALRMFRDHPVSGVGIHNFGAMFPRYHSVPFLWQQTWGDPHNLWLAQLAERGVVGFTALCLLLGAMIRQSWTRFRRSASFLSLWCLTWLVGFLVMNLTESAFQVAMLWMPTMILYAWMERAEEKIAAS
;
A
#
# COMPACT_ATOMS: atom_id res chain seq x y z
N MET A 1 5.06 39.42 -8.08
CA MET A 1 5.73 38.35 -8.86
C MET A 1 4.68 37.37 -9.34
N GLN A 2 4.64 37.05 -10.64
CA GLN A 2 3.75 35.98 -11.10
C GLN A 2 4.20 34.62 -10.54
N PRO A 3 3.28 33.74 -10.11
CA PRO A 3 3.65 32.43 -9.58
C PRO A 3 4.36 31.60 -10.66
N ASP A 4 5.48 30.98 -10.33
CA ASP A 4 6.24 30.12 -11.24
C ASP A 4 5.30 29.03 -11.82
N PRO A 5 5.07 29.03 -13.16
CA PRO A 5 4.17 28.08 -13.81
C PRO A 5 4.60 26.63 -13.58
N PHE A 6 5.89 26.36 -13.43
CA PHE A 6 6.40 25.00 -13.20
C PHE A 6 6.13 24.52 -11.78
N LYS A 7 6.26 25.39 -10.77
CA LYS A 7 5.82 25.07 -9.40
C LYS A 7 4.32 24.81 -9.34
N ARG A 8 3.54 25.57 -10.12
CA ARG A 8 2.09 25.36 -10.24
C ARG A 8 1.77 24.02 -10.90
N LEU A 9 2.49 23.64 -11.96
CA LEU A 9 2.33 22.34 -12.61
C LEU A 9 2.71 21.19 -11.67
N ILE A 10 3.80 21.32 -10.90
CA ILE A 10 4.17 20.34 -9.86
C ILE A 10 3.03 20.20 -8.84
N ARG A 11 2.51 21.32 -8.31
CA ARG A 11 1.40 21.30 -7.35
C ARG A 11 0.16 20.57 -7.90
N TRP A 12 -0.25 20.91 -9.12
CA TRP A 12 -1.40 20.25 -9.76
C TRP A 12 -1.15 18.79 -10.06
N GLY A 13 0.07 18.43 -10.50
CA GLY A 13 0.48 17.04 -10.70
C GLY A 13 0.42 16.23 -9.40
N LEU A 14 0.92 16.76 -8.28
CA LEU A 14 0.84 16.11 -6.97
C LEU A 14 -0.61 15.94 -6.49
N CYS A 15 -1.45 16.95 -6.67
CA CYS A 15 -2.88 16.89 -6.33
C CYS A 15 -3.63 15.86 -7.20
N ALA A 16 -3.44 15.92 -8.53
CA ALA A 16 -4.05 14.97 -9.46
C ALA A 16 -3.60 13.54 -9.18
N TRP A 17 -2.32 13.34 -8.83
CA TRP A 17 -1.79 12.04 -8.46
C TRP A 17 -2.52 11.50 -7.22
N GLY A 18 -2.71 12.34 -6.20
CA GLY A 18 -3.45 11.99 -5.00
C GLY A 18 -4.89 11.54 -5.22
N LEU A 19 -5.60 12.23 -6.13
CA LEU A 19 -6.96 11.87 -6.51
C LEU A 19 -6.99 10.57 -7.33
N CYS A 20 -6.08 10.44 -8.29
CA CYS A 20 -6.12 9.34 -9.24
C CYS A 20 -5.51 8.05 -8.71
N GLN A 21 -4.52 8.09 -7.83
CA GLN A 21 -3.81 6.89 -7.37
C GLN A 21 -4.74 5.76 -6.91
N PRO A 22 -5.74 5.99 -6.04
CA PRO A 22 -6.64 4.93 -5.60
C PRO A 22 -7.79 4.64 -6.59
N VAL A 23 -7.92 5.41 -7.68
CA VAL A 23 -9.06 5.35 -8.62
C VAL A 23 -8.66 4.83 -10.01
N SER A 24 -7.51 5.24 -10.54
CA SER A 24 -7.08 4.98 -11.91
C SER A 24 -5.56 5.01 -12.05
N ILE A 25 -4.99 3.87 -12.46
CA ILE A 25 -3.56 3.73 -12.80
C ILE A 25 -3.19 4.70 -13.92
N ALA A 26 -4.03 4.81 -14.96
CA ALA A 26 -3.78 5.71 -16.08
C ALA A 26 -3.73 7.18 -15.63
N GLY A 27 -4.68 7.60 -14.79
CA GLY A 27 -4.69 8.94 -14.21
C GLY A 27 -3.46 9.23 -13.35
N ALA A 28 -3.05 8.26 -12.53
CA ALA A 28 -1.85 8.38 -11.70
C ALA A 28 -0.56 8.51 -12.54
N ASN A 29 -0.47 7.79 -13.66
CA ASN A 29 0.67 7.89 -14.58
C ASN A 29 0.72 9.24 -15.29
N ILE A 30 -0.43 9.76 -15.77
CA ILE A 30 -0.52 11.10 -16.37
C ILE A 30 -0.10 12.17 -15.36
N ALA A 31 -0.59 12.06 -14.12
CA ALA A 31 -0.23 12.99 -13.06
C ALA A 31 1.26 12.92 -12.70
N THR A 32 1.86 11.72 -12.69
CA THR A 32 3.31 11.53 -12.53
C THR A 32 4.10 12.20 -13.66
N GLY A 33 3.61 12.09 -14.90
CA GLY A 33 4.17 12.79 -16.05
C GLY A 33 4.11 14.31 -15.91
N ALA A 34 3.02 14.86 -15.38
CA ALA A 34 2.90 16.29 -15.07
C ALA A 34 3.90 16.75 -14.00
N VAL A 35 4.11 15.94 -12.94
CA VAL A 35 5.15 16.21 -11.93
C VAL A 35 6.54 16.23 -12.55
N LEU A 36 6.86 15.24 -13.40
CA LEU A 36 8.14 15.19 -14.11
C LEU A 36 8.34 16.39 -15.03
N ALA A 37 7.35 16.73 -15.87
CA ALA A 37 7.41 17.88 -16.76
C ALA A 37 7.59 19.20 -15.98
N GLY A 38 6.89 19.34 -14.86
CA GLY A 38 7.04 20.48 -13.95
C GLY A 38 8.45 20.57 -13.36
N LEU A 39 9.03 19.45 -12.93
CA LEU A 39 10.41 19.42 -12.40
C LEU A 39 11.45 19.74 -13.47
N VAL A 40 11.32 19.18 -14.68
CA VAL A 40 12.23 19.48 -15.80
C VAL A 40 12.15 20.97 -16.15
N GLY A 41 10.94 21.52 -16.31
CA GLY A 41 10.75 22.93 -16.60
C GLY A 41 11.29 23.86 -15.49
N TYR A 42 11.08 23.49 -14.23
CA TYR A 42 11.64 24.20 -13.09
C TYR A 42 13.19 24.18 -13.12
N ALA A 43 13.79 23.03 -13.41
CA ALA A 43 15.24 22.88 -13.48
C ALA A 43 15.86 23.72 -14.60
N LEU A 44 15.27 23.67 -15.80
CA LEU A 44 15.71 24.43 -16.97
C LEU A 44 15.60 25.94 -16.73
N ARG A 45 14.51 26.39 -16.08
CA ARG A 45 14.27 27.81 -15.82
C ARG A 45 15.14 28.36 -14.69
N SER A 46 15.23 27.64 -13.58
CA SER A 46 15.97 28.09 -12.40
C SER A 46 17.47 27.81 -12.49
N ARG A 47 17.91 27.00 -13.47
CA ARG A 47 19.26 26.45 -13.56
C ARG A 47 19.72 25.80 -12.25
N SER A 48 18.76 25.27 -11.50
CA SER A 48 18.97 24.68 -10.18
C SER A 48 18.09 23.44 -10.04
N PHE A 49 18.57 22.44 -9.30
CA PHE A 49 17.79 21.25 -8.99
C PHE A 49 17.78 21.03 -7.47
N PRO A 50 16.65 20.64 -6.86
CA PRO A 50 16.60 20.35 -5.44
C PRO A 50 17.61 19.25 -5.07
N ALA A 51 18.25 19.40 -3.90
CA ALA A 51 19.19 18.40 -3.42
C ALA A 51 18.48 17.04 -3.19
N LEU A 52 18.91 16.02 -3.93
CA LEU A 52 18.35 14.67 -3.86
C LEU A 52 18.86 13.85 -2.66
N ARG A 53 19.80 14.39 -1.87
CA ARG A 53 20.27 13.70 -0.65
C ARG A 53 19.09 13.47 0.29
N THR A 54 18.80 12.20 0.56
CA THR A 54 17.81 11.76 1.54
C THR A 54 18.49 10.80 2.50
N PRO A 55 18.00 10.63 3.73
CA PRO A 55 18.60 9.65 4.62
C PRO A 55 18.23 8.19 4.26
N LEU A 56 17.47 7.99 3.17
CA LEU A 56 17.23 6.69 2.53
C LEU A 56 18.19 6.36 1.38
N GLU A 57 19.12 7.24 1.01
CA GLU A 57 20.04 7.02 -0.11
C GLU A 57 20.82 5.69 0.03
N LYS A 58 21.45 5.46 1.18
CA LYS A 58 22.17 4.21 1.45
C LYS A 58 21.24 2.99 1.48
N PRO A 59 20.13 2.97 2.25
CA PRO A 59 19.20 1.84 2.24
C PRO A 59 18.61 1.51 0.86
N LEU A 60 18.22 2.51 0.07
CA LEU A 60 17.70 2.32 -1.28
C LEU A 60 18.78 1.80 -2.24
N GLY A 61 20.01 2.33 -2.14
CA GLY A 61 21.14 1.83 -2.90
C GLY A 61 21.47 0.37 -2.58
N LEU A 62 21.48 0.00 -1.29
CA LEU A 62 21.66 -1.39 -0.85
C LEU A 62 20.52 -2.29 -1.34
N TYR A 63 19.27 -1.81 -1.28
CA TYR A 63 18.11 -2.54 -1.78
C TYR A 63 18.21 -2.81 -3.29
N LEU A 64 18.58 -1.82 -4.09
CA LEU A 64 18.79 -2.00 -5.53
C LEU A 64 20.00 -2.88 -5.86
N ALA A 65 21.10 -2.73 -5.12
CA ALA A 65 22.28 -3.58 -5.30
C ALA A 65 21.97 -5.05 -4.98
N ALA A 66 21.24 -5.30 -3.89
CA ALA A 66 20.78 -6.63 -3.53
C ALA A 66 19.80 -7.21 -4.57
N ALA A 67 18.92 -6.37 -5.13
CA ALA A 67 18.04 -6.78 -6.21
C ALA A 67 18.81 -7.17 -7.47
N LEU A 68 19.81 -6.37 -7.87
CA LEU A 68 20.67 -6.67 -9.01
C LEU A 68 21.46 -7.96 -8.79
N LEU A 69 22.00 -8.17 -7.58
CA LEU A 69 22.69 -9.39 -7.20
C LEU A 69 21.77 -10.61 -7.34
N ALA A 70 20.54 -10.52 -6.84
CA ALA A 70 19.54 -11.58 -6.97
C ALA A 70 19.21 -11.89 -8.44
N CYS A 71 19.16 -10.88 -9.34
CA CYS A 71 18.97 -11.10 -10.77
C CYS A 71 20.16 -11.84 -11.42
N VAL A 72 21.39 -11.49 -11.05
CA VAL A 72 22.61 -12.09 -11.63
C VAL A 72 22.71 -13.58 -11.27
N PHE A 73 22.33 -13.93 -10.04
CA PHE A 73 22.38 -15.30 -9.53
C PHE A 73 21.03 -16.03 -9.59
N ALA A 74 20.06 -15.50 -10.33
CA ALA A 74 18.74 -16.10 -10.48
C ALA A 74 18.81 -17.45 -11.21
N GLN A 75 17.81 -18.29 -10.97
CA GLN A 75 17.62 -19.55 -11.69
C GLN A 75 17.20 -19.32 -13.15
N ASP A 76 16.43 -18.25 -13.40
CA ASP A 76 16.16 -17.64 -14.69
C ASP A 76 16.55 -16.14 -14.65
N PRO A 77 17.82 -15.81 -14.98
CA PRO A 77 18.28 -14.43 -15.05
C PRO A 77 17.55 -13.59 -16.09
N GLY A 78 17.08 -14.20 -17.19
CA GLY A 78 16.34 -13.48 -18.23
C GLY A 78 15.02 -12.95 -17.68
N GLU A 79 14.30 -13.77 -16.93
CA GLU A 79 13.06 -13.38 -16.26
C GLU A 79 13.29 -12.34 -15.15
N SER A 80 14.32 -12.53 -14.32
CA SER A 80 14.66 -11.55 -13.27
C SER A 80 15.07 -10.19 -13.84
N LEU A 81 15.88 -10.16 -14.91
CA LEU A 81 16.33 -8.92 -15.54
C LEU A 81 15.16 -8.15 -16.19
N ARG A 82 14.19 -8.84 -16.80
CA ARG A 82 12.97 -8.21 -17.31
C ARG A 82 12.19 -7.47 -16.23
N HIS A 83 12.19 -7.99 -15.00
CA HIS A 83 11.46 -7.43 -13.86
C HIS A 83 12.28 -6.46 -13.01
N MET A 84 13.58 -6.29 -13.28
CA MET A 84 14.42 -5.30 -12.61
C MET A 84 13.93 -3.87 -12.85
N ASN A 85 13.22 -3.62 -13.95
CA ASN A 85 12.57 -2.34 -14.23
C ASN A 85 11.61 -1.92 -13.11
N THR A 86 10.91 -2.86 -12.47
CA THR A 86 9.97 -2.56 -11.37
C THR A 86 10.72 -2.03 -10.15
N GLU A 87 11.88 -2.60 -9.83
CA GLU A 87 12.74 -2.18 -8.71
C GLU A 87 13.34 -0.79 -8.94
N VAL A 88 13.90 -0.58 -10.14
CA VAL A 88 14.43 0.72 -10.55
C VAL A 88 13.32 1.78 -10.55
N HIS A 89 12.14 1.43 -11.06
CA HIS A 89 10.97 2.30 -11.05
C HIS A 89 10.56 2.69 -9.61
N ARG A 90 10.68 1.78 -8.63
CA ARG A 90 10.39 2.12 -7.21
C ARG A 90 11.26 3.25 -6.70
N VAL A 91 12.56 3.14 -6.93
CA VAL A 91 13.52 4.13 -6.47
C VAL A 91 13.42 5.43 -7.27
N ALA A 92 13.21 5.35 -8.58
CA ALA A 92 13.04 6.51 -9.44
C ALA A 92 11.84 7.37 -9.02
N LEU A 93 10.69 6.74 -8.75
CA LEU A 93 9.51 7.47 -8.29
C LEU A 93 9.70 8.07 -6.90
N PHE A 94 10.35 7.37 -5.97
CA PHE A 94 10.68 7.96 -4.67
C PHE A 94 11.46 9.28 -4.81
N TYR A 95 12.52 9.29 -5.62
CA TYR A 95 13.32 10.50 -5.84
C TYR A 95 12.57 11.57 -6.63
N LEU A 96 11.75 11.19 -7.61
CA LEU A 96 10.90 12.14 -8.35
C LEU A 96 9.98 12.91 -7.41
N PHE A 97 9.25 12.21 -6.55
CA PHE A 97 8.32 12.84 -5.60
C PHE A 97 9.06 13.56 -4.46
N SER A 98 10.20 13.05 -4.01
CA SER A 98 11.07 13.77 -3.05
C SER A 98 11.53 15.12 -3.62
N ALA A 99 11.98 15.15 -4.89
CA ALA A 99 12.31 16.39 -5.57
C ALA A 99 11.10 17.32 -5.73
N ALA A 100 9.94 16.78 -6.10
CA ALA A 100 8.70 17.54 -6.23
C ALA A 100 8.32 18.24 -4.91
N PHE A 101 8.30 17.51 -3.79
CA PHE A 101 8.00 18.08 -2.47
C PHE A 101 9.09 19.02 -1.95
N ALA A 102 10.35 18.83 -2.37
CA ALA A 102 11.43 19.76 -2.08
C ALA A 102 11.23 21.11 -2.81
N VAL A 103 10.64 21.12 -4.01
CA VAL A 103 10.32 22.35 -4.74
C VAL A 103 9.02 22.98 -4.26
N GLU A 104 8.00 22.17 -3.99
CA GLU A 104 6.63 22.59 -3.69
C GLU A 104 6.01 21.69 -2.62
N ALA A 105 5.80 22.24 -1.42
CA ALA A 105 5.29 21.48 -0.26
C ALA A 105 3.84 21.00 -0.44
N ALA A 106 3.04 21.73 -1.24
CA ALA A 106 1.69 21.38 -1.68
C ALA A 106 0.76 20.85 -0.56
N PRO A 107 0.44 21.61 0.50
CA PRO A 107 -0.48 21.16 1.55
C PRO A 107 -1.87 20.77 1.00
N ALA A 108 -2.29 21.37 -0.10
CA ALA A 108 -3.53 21.04 -0.82
C ALA A 108 -3.62 19.56 -1.21
N VAL A 109 -2.48 18.86 -1.40
CA VAL A 109 -2.43 17.43 -1.74
C VAL A 109 -3.23 16.58 -0.76
N LEU A 110 -3.30 16.95 0.52
CA LEU A 110 -4.08 16.22 1.53
C LEU A 110 -5.56 16.09 1.13
N GLY A 111 -6.17 17.19 0.68
CA GLY A 111 -7.57 17.22 0.31
C GLY A 111 -7.86 16.38 -0.95
N TRP A 112 -6.90 16.35 -1.89
CA TRP A 112 -7.03 15.56 -3.12
C TRP A 112 -6.81 14.06 -2.86
N TRP A 113 -5.90 13.69 -1.97
CA TRP A 113 -5.78 12.30 -1.49
C TRP A 113 -7.07 11.85 -0.80
N ALA A 114 -7.60 12.69 0.10
CA ALA A 114 -8.86 12.39 0.78
C ALA A 114 -10.02 12.23 -0.22
N ALA A 115 -10.11 13.09 -1.23
CA ALA A 115 -11.10 12.97 -2.30
C ALA A 115 -10.94 11.67 -3.09
N GLY A 116 -9.71 11.29 -3.47
CA GLY A 116 -9.42 10.02 -4.13
C GLY A 116 -9.87 8.82 -3.31
N PHE A 117 -9.48 8.77 -2.03
CA PHE A 117 -9.91 7.71 -1.12
C PHE A 117 -11.42 7.66 -0.95
N LEU A 118 -12.11 8.81 -0.85
CA LEU A 118 -13.57 8.87 -0.76
C LEU A 118 -14.25 8.33 -2.03
N VAL A 119 -13.79 8.75 -3.21
CA VAL A 119 -14.33 8.25 -4.49
C VAL A 119 -14.19 6.74 -4.55
N THR A 120 -12.99 6.22 -4.29
CA THR A 120 -12.74 4.77 -4.27
C THR A 120 -13.61 4.06 -3.24
N ALA A 121 -13.72 4.60 -2.02
CA ALA A 121 -14.54 4.04 -0.94
C ALA A 121 -16.03 3.98 -1.35
N VAL A 122 -16.59 5.06 -1.89
CA VAL A 122 -17.99 5.12 -2.33
C VAL A 122 -18.24 4.11 -3.44
N ILE A 123 -17.36 4.02 -4.44
CA ILE A 123 -17.49 3.02 -5.51
C ILE A 123 -17.54 1.61 -4.88
N GLY A 124 -16.60 1.26 -3.99
CA GLY A 124 -16.60 -0.06 -3.37
C GLY A 124 -17.81 -0.36 -2.47
N LEU A 125 -18.35 0.65 -1.79
CA LEU A 125 -19.60 0.51 -1.02
C LEU A 125 -20.81 0.29 -1.92
N LEU A 126 -20.89 1.00 -3.04
CA LEU A 126 -21.95 0.81 -4.02
C LEU A 126 -21.91 -0.59 -4.63
N GLN A 127 -20.71 -1.13 -4.91
CA GLN A 127 -20.55 -2.50 -5.40
C GLN A 127 -21.18 -3.52 -4.46
N VAL A 128 -20.84 -3.46 -3.16
CA VAL A 128 -21.39 -4.36 -2.14
C VAL A 128 -22.90 -4.17 -1.98
N PHE A 129 -23.38 -2.92 -2.00
CA PHE A 129 -24.80 -2.62 -1.92
C PHE A 129 -25.56 -3.25 -3.10
N PHE A 130 -25.13 -3.02 -4.34
CA PHE A 130 -25.81 -3.56 -5.53
C PHE A 130 -25.76 -5.09 -5.58
N TRP A 131 -24.64 -5.71 -5.19
CA TRP A 131 -24.54 -7.17 -5.07
C TRP A 131 -25.61 -7.76 -4.15
N HIS A 132 -25.82 -7.14 -2.98
CA HIS A 132 -26.81 -7.62 -2.01
C HIS A 132 -28.25 -7.19 -2.32
N ALA A 133 -28.45 -6.02 -2.92
CA ALA A 133 -29.78 -5.49 -3.22
C ALA A 133 -30.41 -6.13 -4.46
N LEU A 134 -29.61 -6.45 -5.48
CA LEU A 134 -30.08 -7.07 -6.72
C LEU A 134 -29.90 -8.59 -6.72
N GLY A 135 -29.21 -9.13 -5.72
CA GLY A 135 -28.81 -10.54 -5.64
C GLY A 135 -27.72 -10.90 -6.66
N PRO A 136 -26.97 -12.00 -6.45
CA PRO A 136 -26.24 -12.60 -7.55
C PRO A 136 -27.26 -12.99 -8.63
N PHE A 137 -27.00 -12.66 -9.90
CA PHE A 137 -27.83 -13.17 -10.99
C PHE A 137 -27.93 -14.71 -10.88
N PRO A 138 -29.10 -15.32 -11.11
CA PRO A 138 -29.31 -16.74 -10.87
C PRO A 138 -28.28 -17.59 -11.63
N GLU A 139 -27.66 -18.54 -10.91
CA GLU A 139 -26.69 -19.53 -11.43
C GLU A 139 -27.23 -20.35 -12.62
N ASN A 140 -28.55 -20.34 -12.84
CA ASN A 140 -29.25 -21.00 -13.95
C ASN A 140 -29.29 -20.18 -15.25
N ALA A 141 -28.66 -19.00 -15.29
CA ALA A 141 -28.37 -18.32 -16.55
C ALA A 141 -27.29 -19.15 -17.27
N GLY A 142 -27.73 -20.08 -18.13
CA GLY A 142 -26.88 -21.06 -18.80
C GLY A 142 -25.69 -20.45 -19.57
N PRO A 143 -24.85 -21.28 -20.23
CA PRO A 143 -23.61 -20.85 -20.87
C PRO A 143 -23.72 -19.68 -21.88
N TYR A 144 -24.94 -19.31 -22.29
CA TYR A 144 -25.26 -18.13 -23.09
C TYR A 144 -25.13 -16.77 -22.36
N TYR A 145 -25.20 -16.72 -21.02
CA TYR A 145 -25.02 -15.46 -20.25
C TYR A 145 -23.58 -15.18 -19.85
N LYS A 146 -22.66 -16.13 -20.06
CA LYS A 146 -21.20 -15.94 -19.87
C LYS A 146 -20.60 -14.85 -20.78
N TRP A 147 -21.37 -14.39 -21.77
CA TRP A 147 -20.93 -13.50 -22.84
C TRP A 147 -21.93 -12.37 -23.15
N CYS A 148 -22.83 -12.01 -22.23
CA CYS A 148 -23.62 -10.79 -22.44
C CYS A 148 -22.67 -9.63 -22.72
N GLU A 149 -22.99 -8.86 -23.76
CA GLU A 149 -22.25 -7.75 -24.38
C GLU A 149 -21.89 -6.58 -23.45
N VAL A 150 -21.95 -6.79 -22.13
CA VAL A 150 -21.46 -5.88 -21.11
C VAL A 150 -19.94 -6.01 -21.08
N PRO A 151 -19.19 -4.93 -21.38
CA PRO A 151 -17.73 -4.97 -21.33
C PRO A 151 -17.21 -5.60 -20.03
N HIS A 152 -16.17 -6.43 -20.11
CA HIS A 152 -15.55 -7.15 -18.99
C HIS A 152 -15.29 -6.28 -17.75
N PHE A 153 -15.04 -4.99 -17.97
CA PHE A 153 -14.92 -3.93 -16.96
C PHE A 153 -16.16 -3.78 -16.06
N TRP A 154 -17.36 -3.78 -16.65
CA TRP A 154 -18.61 -3.70 -15.91
C TRP A 154 -18.84 -4.98 -15.12
N GLN A 155 -18.61 -6.16 -15.72
CA GLN A 155 -18.75 -7.43 -15.00
C GLN A 155 -17.88 -7.44 -13.72
N TRP A 156 -16.65 -6.98 -13.83
CA TRP A 156 -15.74 -6.88 -12.70
C TRP A 156 -16.20 -5.84 -11.64
N ILE A 157 -16.86 -4.75 -12.04
CA ILE A 157 -17.46 -3.76 -11.11
C ILE A 157 -18.73 -4.28 -10.42
N TRP A 158 -19.56 -5.08 -11.10
CA TRP A 158 -20.90 -5.46 -10.59
C TRP A 158 -20.92 -6.76 -9.77
N PHE A 159 -19.88 -7.61 -9.85
CA PHE A 159 -19.94 -8.99 -9.35
C PHE A 159 -18.98 -9.31 -8.20
N SER A 160 -19.09 -8.61 -7.07
CA SER A 160 -18.33 -8.95 -5.86
C SER A 160 -19.11 -8.71 -4.57
N SER A 161 -19.09 -9.70 -3.67
CA SER A 161 -19.56 -9.57 -2.28
C SER A 161 -18.64 -8.74 -1.38
N ARG A 162 -17.45 -8.38 -1.89
CA ARG A 162 -16.42 -7.57 -1.21
C ARG A 162 -16.28 -6.22 -1.89
N ALA A 163 -16.04 -5.18 -1.11
CA ALA A 163 -15.71 -3.86 -1.63
C ALA A 163 -14.30 -3.88 -2.27
N HIS A 164 -14.17 -3.42 -3.51
CA HIS A 164 -12.88 -3.39 -4.20
C HIS A 164 -12.65 -2.17 -5.10
N GLY A 165 -13.68 -1.36 -5.35
CA GLY A 165 -13.55 -0.15 -6.17
C GLY A 165 -13.09 -0.50 -7.58
N THR A 166 -12.06 0.18 -8.07
CA THR A 166 -11.45 -0.02 -9.40
C THR A 166 -10.20 -0.91 -9.39
N ILE A 167 -9.88 -1.51 -8.23
CA ILE A 167 -8.72 -2.40 -8.03
C ILE A 167 -9.11 -3.72 -7.36
N ASN A 168 -8.20 -4.67 -7.22
CA ASN A 168 -8.51 -5.93 -6.52
C ASN A 168 -8.86 -5.68 -5.03
N ALA A 169 -9.70 -6.55 -4.44
CA ALA A 169 -10.20 -6.38 -3.07
C ALA A 169 -9.10 -6.34 -1.99
N VAL A 170 -7.97 -7.02 -2.22
CA VAL A 170 -6.82 -6.98 -1.31
C VAL A 170 -6.24 -5.58 -1.30
N SER A 171 -5.74 -5.10 -2.44
CA SER A 171 -5.16 -3.76 -2.58
C SER A 171 -6.14 -2.65 -2.21
N TYR A 172 -7.43 -2.84 -2.44
CA TYR A 172 -8.48 -1.95 -1.96
C TYR A 172 -8.50 -1.85 -0.44
N GLY A 173 -8.56 -2.98 0.26
CA GLY A 173 -8.53 -3.01 1.72
C GLY A 173 -7.26 -2.34 2.26
N GLU A 174 -6.12 -2.58 1.63
CA GLU A 174 -4.84 -1.99 2.03
C GLU A 174 -4.83 -0.46 1.89
N ILE A 175 -5.31 0.08 0.76
CA ILE A 175 -5.42 1.53 0.54
C ILE A 175 -6.43 2.15 1.51
N MET A 176 -7.58 1.52 1.73
CA MET A 176 -8.55 2.03 2.71
C MET A 176 -7.96 2.01 4.12
N GLY A 177 -7.08 1.06 4.44
CA GLY A 177 -6.29 1.06 5.67
C GLY A 177 -5.36 2.26 5.77
N LEU A 178 -4.60 2.58 4.71
CA LEU A 178 -3.74 3.76 4.64
C LEU A 178 -4.54 5.05 4.85
N ALA A 179 -5.69 5.16 4.16
CA ALA A 179 -6.61 6.29 4.24
C ALA A 179 -7.18 6.46 5.65
N LEU A 180 -7.63 5.36 6.28
CA LEU A 180 -8.19 5.35 7.62
C LEU A 180 -7.16 5.82 8.66
N VAL A 181 -5.92 5.34 8.57
CA VAL A 181 -4.83 5.74 9.48
C VAL A 181 -4.48 7.23 9.28
N GLY A 182 -4.50 7.72 8.04
CA GLY A 182 -4.29 9.14 7.74
C GLY A 182 -5.39 10.04 8.32
N GLY A 183 -6.66 9.66 8.11
CA GLY A 183 -7.81 10.35 8.68
C GLY A 183 -7.77 10.36 10.22
N ALA A 184 -7.46 9.21 10.83
CA ALA A 184 -7.32 9.10 12.28
C ALA A 184 -6.16 9.95 12.83
N SER A 185 -5.03 10.02 12.11
CA SER A 185 -3.88 10.88 12.45
C SER A 185 -4.26 12.36 12.41
N LEU A 186 -5.08 12.77 11.43
CA LEU A 186 -5.61 14.13 11.35
C LEU A 186 -6.60 14.44 12.48
N VAL A 187 -7.49 13.50 12.81
CA VAL A 187 -8.41 13.60 13.96
C VAL A 187 -7.63 13.68 15.27
N ALA A 188 -6.52 12.95 15.40
CA ALA A 188 -5.67 12.97 16.58
C ALA A 188 -5.05 14.35 16.85
N VAL A 189 -4.63 15.06 15.80
CA VAL A 189 -4.07 16.41 15.93
C VAL A 189 -5.14 17.52 15.86
N ARG A 190 -6.43 17.17 15.77
CA ARG A 190 -7.55 18.09 15.55
C ARG A 190 -7.70 19.22 16.56
N ARG A 191 -7.12 19.11 17.77
CA ARG A 191 -7.16 20.22 18.74
C ARG A 191 -6.45 21.48 18.22
N ARG A 192 -5.64 21.34 17.18
CA ARG A 192 -4.99 22.43 16.44
C ARG A 192 -5.77 22.88 15.19
N LEU A 193 -6.88 22.23 14.86
CA LEU A 193 -7.65 22.42 13.63
C LEU A 193 -9.11 22.77 14.00
N GLY A 194 -9.76 23.67 13.26
CA GLY A 194 -11.12 24.11 13.57
C GLY A 194 -12.14 22.96 13.65
N VAL A 195 -13.23 23.16 14.40
CA VAL A 195 -14.28 22.14 14.67
C VAL A 195 -14.83 21.51 13.39
N ALA A 196 -14.99 22.30 12.32
CA ALA A 196 -15.46 21.82 11.02
C ALA A 196 -14.53 20.77 10.41
N VAL A 197 -13.21 21.01 10.42
CA VAL A 197 -12.20 20.07 9.90
C VAL A 197 -12.22 18.76 10.69
N GLY A 198 -12.37 18.86 12.01
CA GLY A 198 -12.52 17.68 12.87
C GLY A 198 -13.75 16.84 12.53
N ARG A 199 -14.90 17.47 12.25
CA ARG A 199 -16.14 16.77 11.83
C ARG A 199 -15.99 16.11 10.47
N SER A 200 -15.45 16.82 9.48
CA SER A 200 -15.19 16.27 8.14
C SER A 200 -14.24 15.07 8.19
N ALA A 201 -13.17 15.15 8.99
CA ALA A 201 -12.22 14.04 9.16
C ALA A 201 -12.86 12.82 9.84
N MET A 202 -13.76 13.01 10.81
CA MET A 202 -14.51 11.90 11.42
C MET A 202 -15.51 11.25 10.44
N ALA A 203 -16.24 12.07 9.67
CA ALA A 203 -17.14 11.56 8.63
C ALA A 203 -16.39 10.77 7.55
N PHE A 204 -15.24 11.29 7.11
CA PHE A 204 -14.31 10.59 6.23
C PHE A 204 -13.89 9.24 6.83
N CYS A 205 -13.44 9.21 8.09
CA CYS A 205 -13.02 7.97 8.76
C CYS A 205 -14.17 6.96 8.85
N ALA A 206 -15.39 7.40 9.16
CA ALA A 206 -16.54 6.50 9.27
C ALA A 206 -16.86 5.81 7.94
N LEU A 207 -16.89 6.57 6.83
CA LEU A 207 -17.15 6.02 5.50
C LEU A 207 -16.03 5.09 5.03
N VAL A 208 -14.77 5.51 5.19
CA VAL A 208 -13.59 4.71 4.82
C VAL A 208 -13.49 3.45 5.68
N CYS A 209 -13.84 3.52 6.97
CA CYS A 209 -13.87 2.36 7.85
C CYS A 209 -14.90 1.33 7.37
N LEU A 210 -16.11 1.76 7.01
CA LEU A 210 -17.12 0.85 6.46
C LEU A 210 -16.61 0.18 5.17
N ALA A 211 -16.01 0.95 4.27
CA ALA A 211 -15.43 0.45 3.02
C ALA A 211 -14.28 -0.55 3.29
N TRP A 212 -13.41 -0.25 4.25
CA TRP A 212 -12.31 -1.11 4.69
C TRP A 212 -12.81 -2.43 5.31
N VAL A 213 -13.83 -2.39 6.18
CA VAL A 213 -14.46 -3.61 6.72
C VAL A 213 -15.12 -4.41 5.60
N LEU A 214 -15.79 -3.78 4.64
CA LEU A 214 -16.43 -4.52 3.56
C LEU A 214 -15.45 -5.03 2.51
N SER A 215 -14.16 -4.64 2.55
CA SER A 215 -13.12 -5.20 1.69
C SER A 215 -12.83 -6.68 1.97
N GLY A 216 -13.13 -7.19 3.18
CA GLY A 216 -12.84 -8.58 3.55
C GLY A 216 -11.34 -8.93 3.68
N THR A 217 -10.43 -7.95 3.59
CA THR A 217 -8.98 -8.19 3.53
C THR A 217 -8.38 -8.23 4.93
N ARG A 218 -8.26 -9.45 5.48
CA ARG A 218 -7.79 -9.68 6.87
C ARG A 218 -6.40 -9.10 7.16
N GLY A 219 -5.45 -9.20 6.23
CA GLY A 219 -4.12 -8.61 6.38
C GLY A 219 -4.19 -7.10 6.54
N ALA A 220 -4.97 -6.44 5.68
CA ALA A 220 -5.25 -5.01 5.77
C ALA A 220 -5.99 -4.63 7.05
N TRP A 221 -6.84 -5.53 7.56
CA TRP A 221 -7.51 -5.31 8.85
C TRP A 221 -6.52 -5.27 10.01
N LEU A 222 -5.68 -6.30 10.10
CA LEU A 222 -4.67 -6.40 11.14
C LEU A 222 -3.68 -5.22 11.08
N GLY A 223 -3.21 -4.87 9.88
CA GLY A 223 -2.29 -3.74 9.68
C GLY A 223 -2.87 -2.40 10.15
N ALA A 224 -4.10 -2.07 9.77
CA ALA A 224 -4.70 -0.81 10.19
C ALA A 224 -5.05 -0.80 11.69
N LEU A 225 -5.49 -1.93 12.27
CA LEU A 225 -5.71 -2.04 13.72
C LEU A 225 -4.44 -1.81 14.52
N VAL A 226 -3.31 -2.40 14.11
CA VAL A 226 -2.01 -2.15 14.74
C VAL A 226 -1.60 -0.68 14.59
N SER A 227 -1.82 -0.09 13.41
CA SER A 227 -1.53 1.34 13.17
C SER A 227 -2.34 2.24 14.09
N LEU A 228 -3.65 2.01 14.23
CA LEU A 228 -4.56 2.79 15.09
C LEU A 228 -4.23 2.58 16.58
N GLY A 229 -3.90 1.34 16.97
CA GLY A 229 -3.43 1.01 18.31
C GLY A 229 -2.14 1.75 18.67
N LEU A 230 -1.17 1.77 17.75
CA LEU A 230 0.06 2.53 17.91
C LEU A 230 -0.22 4.04 17.95
N LEU A 231 -1.04 4.57 17.04
CA LEU A 231 -1.43 5.98 17.04
C LEU A 231 -1.99 6.41 18.40
N ARG A 232 -2.88 5.59 18.97
CA ARG A 232 -3.39 5.80 20.34
C ARG A 232 -2.26 5.73 21.36
N ALA A 233 -1.40 4.73 21.30
CA ALA A 233 -0.29 4.53 22.25
C ALA A 233 0.69 5.70 22.29
N LEU A 234 0.93 6.33 21.14
CA LEU A 234 1.80 7.50 21.03
C LEU A 234 1.16 8.77 21.60
N LEU A 235 -0.16 8.82 21.73
CA LEU A 235 -0.92 10.01 22.12
C LEU A 235 -1.62 9.89 23.48
N ALA A 236 -1.76 8.68 24.02
CA ALA A 236 -2.51 8.40 25.24
C ALA A 236 -1.59 8.18 26.46
N PRO A 237 -2.06 8.47 27.68
CA PRO A 237 -1.38 8.01 28.89
C PRO A 237 -1.37 6.47 28.94
N ARG A 238 -0.28 5.88 29.45
CA ARG A 238 0.04 4.43 29.41
C ARG A 238 -1.14 3.46 29.73
N ARG A 239 -2.08 3.85 30.60
CA ARG A 239 -3.28 3.06 30.96
C ARG A 239 -4.29 2.84 29.82
N ALA A 240 -4.46 3.82 28.94
CA ALA A 240 -5.40 3.74 27.82
C ALA A 240 -4.89 2.88 26.65
N VAL A 241 -3.60 2.52 26.66
CA VAL A 241 -2.97 1.64 25.67
C VAL A 241 -3.38 0.18 25.89
N LEU A 242 -3.49 -0.23 27.16
CA LEU A 242 -3.92 -1.58 27.54
C LEU A 242 -5.40 -1.81 27.21
N GLU A 243 -6.25 -0.82 27.46
CA GLU A 243 -7.69 -0.85 27.13
C GLU A 243 -7.91 -0.95 25.61
N LEU A 244 -7.10 -0.24 24.81
CA LEU A 244 -7.24 -0.26 23.36
C LEU A 244 -6.60 -1.50 22.73
N ALA A 245 -5.48 -2.02 23.27
CA ALA A 245 -4.97 -3.32 22.87
C ALA A 245 -6.03 -4.42 23.10
N GLY A 246 -6.73 -4.36 24.24
CA GLY A 246 -7.90 -5.19 24.52
C GLY A 246 -9.05 -4.98 23.53
N ALA A 247 -9.40 -3.73 23.21
CA ALA A 247 -10.49 -3.41 22.28
C ALA A 247 -10.17 -3.76 20.81
N SER A 248 -8.91 -3.60 20.37
CA SER A 248 -8.45 -3.99 19.04
C SER A 248 -8.33 -5.50 18.90
N LEU A 249 -7.89 -6.20 19.96
CA LEU A 249 -7.94 -7.66 20.03
C LEU A 249 -9.38 -8.16 20.01
N ALA A 250 -10.29 -7.50 20.75
CA ALA A 250 -11.71 -7.83 20.79
C ALA A 250 -12.41 -7.53 19.45
N ALA A 251 -12.08 -6.41 18.78
CA ALA A 251 -12.60 -6.10 17.44
C ALA A 251 -12.05 -7.08 16.39
N GLY A 252 -10.77 -7.45 16.47
CA GLY A 252 -10.17 -8.50 15.65
C GLY A 252 -10.86 -9.85 15.87
N MET A 253 -11.09 -10.24 17.12
CA MET A 253 -11.83 -11.46 17.49
C MET A 253 -13.28 -11.40 17.03
N LEU A 254 -13.98 -10.27 17.20
CA LEU A 254 -15.36 -10.09 16.76
C LEU A 254 -15.48 -10.22 15.25
N VAL A 255 -14.52 -9.66 14.50
CA VAL A 255 -14.47 -9.75 13.04
C VAL A 255 -14.13 -11.16 12.57
N LEU A 256 -13.23 -11.87 13.27
CA LEU A 256 -12.96 -13.29 13.02
C LEU A 256 -14.19 -14.18 13.29
N VAL A 257 -14.93 -13.89 14.37
CA VAL A 257 -16.17 -14.60 14.75
C VAL A 257 -17.32 -14.26 13.79
N ALA A 258 -17.50 -13.01 13.42
CA ALA A 258 -18.51 -12.58 12.46
C ALA A 258 -18.23 -13.12 11.04
N GLY A 259 -16.95 -13.22 10.67
CA GLY A 259 -16.50 -13.87 9.43
C GLY A 259 -16.83 -15.36 9.39
N ARG A 260 -16.81 -16.06 10.54
CA ARG A 260 -17.26 -17.46 10.64
C ARG A 260 -18.78 -17.62 10.51
N MET A 261 -19.57 -16.58 10.78
CA MET A 261 -21.03 -16.68 10.84
C MET A 261 -21.76 -16.40 9.50
N ARG A 262 -21.05 -15.92 8.46
CA ARG A 262 -21.69 -15.45 7.21
C ARG A 262 -21.51 -16.36 5.98
N ASN A 263 -21.13 -17.62 6.19
CA ASN A 263 -20.90 -18.71 5.22
C ASN A 263 -19.43 -18.92 4.81
N ALA A 264 -18.98 -20.16 5.05
CA ALA A 264 -17.86 -20.89 4.43
C ALA A 264 -16.66 -21.22 5.35
N GLY A 265 -16.89 -22.09 6.34
CA GLY A 265 -15.82 -22.85 6.98
C GLY A 265 -14.96 -23.67 6.00
N ALA A 266 -15.43 -23.90 4.76
CA ALA A 266 -14.70 -24.60 3.70
C ALA A 266 -13.78 -23.68 2.87
N LEU A 267 -14.25 -22.51 2.40
CA LEU A 267 -13.43 -21.59 1.57
C LEU A 267 -12.33 -20.90 2.37
N ASP A 268 -12.58 -20.61 3.65
CA ASP A 268 -11.58 -20.01 4.55
C ASP A 268 -10.53 -21.02 5.04
N ALA A 269 -10.93 -22.26 5.28
CA ALA A 269 -9.99 -23.35 5.56
C ALA A 269 -9.08 -23.60 4.36
N VAL A 270 -9.62 -23.55 3.14
CA VAL A 270 -8.83 -23.63 1.90
C VAL A 270 -7.85 -22.46 1.83
N SER A 271 -8.28 -21.19 2.01
CA SER A 271 -7.38 -20.02 1.95
C SER A 271 -6.22 -20.03 2.95
N PHE A 272 -6.44 -20.43 4.21
CA PHE A 272 -5.38 -20.51 5.21
C PHE A 272 -4.47 -21.72 5.03
N THR A 273 -5.03 -22.90 4.75
CA THR A 273 -4.25 -24.13 4.49
C THR A 273 -3.38 -23.96 3.25
N CYS A 274 -3.89 -23.25 2.24
CA CYS A 274 -3.15 -22.86 1.04
C CYS A 274 -1.91 -22.00 1.35
N ARG A 275 -2.01 -21.01 2.25
CA ARG A 275 -0.86 -20.16 2.58
C ARG A 275 0.27 -20.93 3.24
N TRP A 276 -0.04 -21.92 4.10
CA TRP A 276 1.00 -22.74 4.74
C TRP A 276 1.83 -23.52 3.74
N GLU A 277 1.20 -24.11 2.71
CA GLU A 277 1.93 -24.79 1.64
C GLU A 277 2.81 -23.83 0.83
N LEU A 278 2.28 -22.65 0.49
CA LEU A 278 3.06 -21.62 -0.21
C LEU A 278 4.26 -21.13 0.62
N TRP A 279 4.07 -20.99 1.93
CA TRP A 279 5.12 -20.58 2.86
C TRP A 279 6.19 -21.66 3.01
N ASP A 280 5.78 -22.93 3.07
CA ASP A 280 6.71 -24.06 3.07
C ASP A 280 7.51 -24.13 1.76
N VAL A 281 6.87 -23.92 0.60
CA VAL A 281 7.57 -23.78 -0.70
C VAL A 281 8.58 -22.64 -0.66
N ALA A 282 8.20 -21.46 -0.16
CA ALA A 282 9.12 -20.33 -0.04
C ALA A 282 10.33 -20.64 0.87
N LEU A 283 10.09 -21.33 2.00
CA LEU A 283 11.16 -21.74 2.90
C LEU A 283 12.07 -22.80 2.28
N ARG A 284 11.55 -23.73 1.46
CA ARG A 284 12.37 -24.69 0.71
C ARG A 284 13.22 -24.01 -0.35
N MET A 285 12.65 -23.07 -1.13
CA MET A 285 13.43 -22.25 -2.06
C MET A 285 14.55 -21.48 -1.35
N PHE A 286 14.27 -20.90 -0.18
CA PHE A 286 15.29 -20.22 0.62
C PHE A 286 16.37 -21.17 1.15
N ARG A 287 16.00 -22.37 1.61
CA ARG A 287 16.98 -23.38 2.09
C ARG A 287 17.93 -23.82 0.98
N ASP A 288 17.44 -23.96 -0.24
CA ASP A 288 18.24 -24.37 -1.39
C ASP A 288 19.10 -23.21 -1.94
N HIS A 289 18.63 -21.96 -1.79
CA HIS A 289 19.31 -20.75 -2.29
C HIS A 289 19.43 -19.65 -1.21
N PRO A 290 20.17 -19.85 -0.11
CA PRO A 290 20.08 -18.99 1.08
C PRO A 290 20.69 -17.59 0.89
N VAL A 291 21.63 -17.41 -0.03
CA VAL A 291 22.36 -16.13 -0.18
C VAL A 291 21.59 -15.17 -1.09
N SER A 292 21.36 -15.59 -2.34
CA SER A 292 20.76 -14.76 -3.40
C SER A 292 19.31 -15.09 -3.72
N GLY A 293 18.75 -16.16 -3.13
CA GLY A 293 17.43 -16.67 -3.50
C GLY A 293 17.39 -17.29 -4.90
N VAL A 294 16.20 -17.72 -5.31
CA VAL A 294 15.96 -18.29 -6.65
C VAL A 294 15.94 -17.24 -7.76
N GLY A 295 15.95 -15.94 -7.42
CA GLY A 295 15.86 -14.83 -8.37
C GLY A 295 14.55 -14.06 -8.26
N ILE A 296 14.59 -12.76 -8.60
CA ILE A 296 13.41 -11.89 -8.61
C ILE A 296 12.39 -12.44 -9.62
N HIS A 297 11.12 -12.53 -9.21
CA HIS A 297 10.02 -13.08 -10.02
C HIS A 297 10.21 -14.54 -10.48
N ASN A 298 11.14 -15.28 -9.86
CA ASN A 298 11.33 -16.70 -10.16
C ASN A 298 10.45 -17.60 -9.29
N PHE A 299 9.74 -17.08 -8.28
CA PHE A 299 8.91 -17.92 -7.40
C PHE A 299 7.93 -18.80 -8.19
N GLY A 300 7.16 -18.21 -9.12
CA GLY A 300 6.22 -18.95 -9.95
C GLY A 300 6.87 -19.95 -10.91
N ALA A 301 7.99 -19.58 -11.52
CA ALA A 301 8.74 -20.44 -12.44
C ALA A 301 9.35 -21.66 -11.71
N MET A 302 9.80 -21.44 -10.47
CA MET A 302 10.43 -22.47 -9.65
C MET A 302 9.41 -23.30 -8.85
N PHE A 303 8.18 -22.80 -8.68
CA PHE A 303 7.11 -23.44 -7.90
C PHE A 303 6.96 -24.95 -8.17
N PRO A 304 6.89 -25.44 -9.43
CA PRO A 304 6.66 -26.86 -9.72
C PRO A 304 7.81 -27.78 -9.25
N ARG A 305 9.02 -27.25 -9.06
CA ARG A 305 10.16 -28.02 -8.52
C ARG A 305 10.00 -28.30 -7.02
N TYR A 306 9.27 -27.44 -6.33
CA TYR A 306 9.07 -27.50 -4.88
C TYR A 306 7.65 -27.96 -4.51
N HIS A 307 6.71 -27.97 -5.44
CA HIS A 307 5.35 -28.44 -5.21
C HIS A 307 4.90 -29.28 -6.41
N SER A 308 4.79 -30.60 -6.20
CA SER A 308 4.67 -31.60 -7.26
C SER A 308 3.23 -31.94 -7.64
N VAL A 309 2.24 -31.45 -6.90
CA VAL A 309 0.82 -31.69 -7.19
C VAL A 309 0.14 -30.37 -7.51
N PRO A 310 -0.88 -30.33 -8.38
CA PRO A 310 -1.56 -29.07 -8.69
C PRO A 310 -2.10 -28.41 -7.41
N PHE A 311 -1.66 -27.19 -7.16
CA PHE A 311 -2.10 -26.39 -6.03
C PHE A 311 -3.33 -25.57 -6.45
N LEU A 312 -4.50 -25.81 -5.84
CA LEU A 312 -5.76 -25.18 -6.25
C LEU A 312 -6.06 -25.29 -7.76
N TRP A 313 -5.79 -26.47 -8.34
CA TRP A 313 -5.93 -26.74 -9.79
C TRP A 313 -4.96 -25.96 -10.68
N GLN A 314 -3.99 -25.25 -10.11
CA GLN A 314 -2.94 -24.53 -10.83
C GLN A 314 -1.60 -25.25 -10.68
N GLN A 315 -0.83 -25.28 -11.76
CA GLN A 315 0.50 -25.91 -11.78
C GLN A 315 1.58 -24.99 -11.21
N THR A 316 1.34 -23.68 -11.19
CA THR A 316 2.28 -22.67 -10.71
C THR A 316 1.53 -21.67 -9.84
N TRP A 317 2.24 -21.05 -8.89
CA TRP A 317 1.71 -19.96 -8.08
C TRP A 317 2.76 -18.87 -7.96
N GLY A 318 2.40 -17.62 -8.24
CA GLY A 318 3.38 -16.54 -8.45
C GLY A 318 3.96 -15.88 -7.20
N ASP A 319 3.30 -16.01 -6.04
CA ASP A 319 3.66 -15.28 -4.82
C ASP A 319 3.23 -16.06 -3.56
N PRO A 320 4.05 -16.12 -2.50
CA PRO A 320 3.68 -16.82 -1.27
C PRO A 320 2.69 -16.07 -0.38
N HIS A 321 2.20 -14.89 -0.79
CA HIS A 321 1.32 -14.03 0.00
C HIS A 321 1.89 -13.74 1.39
N ASN A 322 3.19 -13.45 1.43
CA ASN A 322 3.94 -13.06 2.60
C ASN A 322 5.24 -12.44 2.10
N LEU A 323 5.33 -11.11 2.18
CA LEU A 323 6.48 -10.38 1.67
C LEU A 323 7.80 -10.92 2.21
N TRP A 324 7.85 -11.27 3.50
CA TRP A 324 9.09 -11.68 4.15
C TRP A 324 9.60 -13.00 3.57
N LEU A 325 8.69 -13.95 3.37
CA LEU A 325 9.02 -15.24 2.75
C LEU A 325 9.27 -15.09 1.26
N ALA A 326 8.55 -14.22 0.55
CA ALA A 326 8.83 -13.91 -0.85
C ALA A 326 10.25 -13.37 -1.03
N GLN A 327 10.69 -12.48 -0.14
CA GLN A 327 12.02 -11.87 -0.20
C GLN A 327 13.12 -12.86 0.16
N LEU A 328 12.90 -13.75 1.13
CA LEU A 328 13.82 -14.84 1.43
C LEU A 328 13.93 -15.81 0.26
N ALA A 329 12.80 -16.25 -0.31
CA ALA A 329 12.79 -17.18 -1.43
C ALA A 329 13.45 -16.59 -2.68
N GLU A 330 13.08 -15.36 -3.08
CA GLU A 330 13.53 -14.77 -4.34
C GLU A 330 14.89 -14.06 -4.25
N ARG A 331 15.28 -13.57 -3.07
CA ARG A 331 16.48 -12.72 -2.91
C ARG A 331 17.44 -13.15 -1.81
N GLY A 332 17.12 -14.25 -1.12
CA GLY A 332 17.91 -14.79 -0.03
C GLY A 332 18.08 -13.82 1.14
N VAL A 333 19.05 -14.13 2.00
CA VAL A 333 19.37 -13.30 3.18
C VAL A 333 19.85 -11.91 2.79
N VAL A 334 20.49 -11.75 1.62
CA VAL A 334 21.03 -10.45 1.17
C VAL A 334 19.88 -9.49 0.85
N GLY A 335 18.94 -9.90 0.00
CA GLY A 335 17.77 -9.07 -0.33
C GLY A 335 16.84 -8.86 0.85
N PHE A 336 16.60 -9.89 1.65
CA PHE A 336 15.82 -9.78 2.88
C PHE A 336 16.41 -8.73 3.83
N THR A 337 17.72 -8.80 4.09
CA THR A 337 18.40 -7.84 4.97
C THR A 337 18.33 -6.42 4.40
N ALA A 338 18.52 -6.25 3.09
CA ALA A 338 18.43 -4.94 2.45
C ALA A 338 17.03 -4.33 2.57
N LEU A 339 15.96 -5.13 2.45
CA LEU A 339 14.59 -4.68 2.70
C LEU A 339 14.37 -4.30 4.17
N CYS A 340 14.84 -5.12 5.12
CA CYS A 340 14.74 -4.81 6.55
C CYS A 340 15.46 -3.50 6.89
N LEU A 341 16.64 -3.25 6.31
CA LEU A 341 17.38 -1.99 6.48
C LEU A 341 16.62 -0.81 5.89
N LEU A 342 15.99 -0.96 4.72
CA LEU A 342 15.16 0.07 4.10
C LEU A 342 13.96 0.44 4.99
N LEU A 343 13.14 -0.55 5.34
CA LEU A 343 11.93 -0.33 6.15
C LEU A 343 12.29 0.14 7.56
N GLY A 344 13.35 -0.40 8.15
CA GLY A 344 13.89 0.04 9.43
C GLY A 344 14.40 1.48 9.40
N ALA A 345 15.07 1.90 8.33
CA ALA A 345 15.52 3.27 8.15
C ALA A 345 14.34 4.24 7.99
N MET A 346 13.27 3.84 7.31
CA MET A 346 12.04 4.62 7.21
C MET A 346 11.39 4.80 8.59
N ILE A 347 11.17 3.70 9.32
CA ILE A 347 10.56 3.75 10.67
C ILE A 347 11.39 4.61 11.62
N ARG A 348 12.71 4.41 11.64
CA ARG A 348 13.63 5.19 12.48
C ARG A 348 13.53 6.69 12.21
N GLN A 349 13.41 7.08 10.94
CA GLN A 349 13.29 8.49 10.56
C GLN A 349 11.92 9.05 10.90
N SER A 350 10.82 8.34 10.61
CA SER A 350 9.48 8.75 11.00
C SER A 350 9.36 8.88 12.53
N TRP A 351 9.98 7.98 13.30
CA TRP A 351 10.10 8.08 14.75
C TRP A 351 10.88 9.32 15.19
N THR A 352 12.05 9.57 14.60
CA THR A 352 12.87 10.74 14.91
C THR A 352 12.12 12.04 14.65
N ARG A 353 11.36 12.12 13.54
CA ARG A 353 10.51 13.27 13.21
C ARG A 353 9.36 13.42 14.20
N PHE A 354 8.64 12.35 14.49
CA PHE A 354 7.58 12.34 15.51
C PHE A 354 8.09 12.85 16.88
N ARG A 355 9.28 12.42 17.30
CA ARG A 355 9.91 12.87 18.56
C ARG A 355 10.29 14.35 18.58
N ARG A 356 10.54 14.95 17.41
CA ARG A 356 10.79 16.40 17.28
C ARG A 356 9.49 17.19 17.21
N SER A 357 8.53 16.71 16.43
CA SER A 357 7.21 17.30 16.25
C SER A 357 6.20 16.20 15.98
N ALA A 358 5.22 16.03 16.87
CA ALA A 358 4.09 15.13 16.67
C ALA A 358 3.08 15.74 15.67
N SER A 359 3.54 15.96 14.44
CA SER A 359 2.75 16.44 13.32
C SER A 359 1.81 15.35 12.78
N PHE A 360 0.83 15.73 11.95
CA PHE A 360 -0.04 14.74 11.32
C PHE A 360 0.75 13.82 10.36
N LEU A 361 1.74 14.34 9.62
CA LEU A 361 2.53 13.58 8.65
C LEU A 361 3.43 12.56 9.34
N SER A 362 4.12 12.95 10.42
CA SER A 362 4.98 12.05 11.17
C SER A 362 4.18 10.94 11.85
N LEU A 363 3.01 11.28 12.43
CA LEU A 363 2.08 10.30 12.99
C LEU A 363 1.55 9.34 11.93
N TRP A 364 1.05 9.86 10.81
CA TRP A 364 0.50 9.04 9.73
C TRP A 364 1.56 8.10 9.17
N CYS A 365 2.73 8.64 8.81
CA CYS A 365 3.82 7.85 8.24
C CYS A 365 4.33 6.79 9.22
N LEU A 366 4.63 7.15 10.48
CA LEU A 366 5.15 6.20 11.47
C LEU A 366 4.15 5.07 11.75
N THR A 367 2.90 5.42 12.02
CA THR A 367 1.88 4.43 12.42
C THR A 367 1.52 3.52 11.25
N TRP A 368 1.38 4.09 10.05
CA TRP A 368 1.16 3.33 8.82
C TRP A 368 2.32 2.36 8.53
N LEU A 369 3.58 2.80 8.62
CA LEU A 369 4.72 1.93 8.33
C LEU A 369 4.73 0.68 9.22
N VAL A 370 4.40 0.82 10.52
CA VAL A 370 4.32 -0.33 11.43
C VAL A 370 3.18 -1.27 11.04
N GLY A 371 1.99 -0.75 10.75
CA GLY A 371 0.88 -1.58 10.27
C GLY A 371 1.15 -2.24 8.92
N PHE A 372 1.84 -1.54 8.03
CA PHE A 372 2.28 -2.04 6.74
C PHE A 372 3.22 -3.25 6.92
N LEU A 373 4.14 -3.23 7.89
CA LEU A 373 4.97 -4.40 8.19
C LEU A 373 4.13 -5.62 8.61
N VAL A 374 3.17 -5.40 9.51
CA VAL A 374 2.33 -6.47 10.06
C VAL A 374 1.42 -7.06 8.98
N MET A 375 0.82 -6.23 8.15
CA MET A 375 0.00 -6.66 7.02
C MET A 375 0.78 -7.53 6.02
N ASN A 376 2.05 -7.20 5.79
CA ASN A 376 2.93 -7.96 4.90
C ASN A 376 3.36 -9.34 5.46
N LEU A 377 2.90 -9.73 6.66
CA LEU A 377 3.00 -11.13 7.14
C LEU A 377 2.05 -12.08 6.41
N THR A 378 0.99 -11.56 5.80
CA THR A 378 -0.01 -12.38 5.08
C THR A 378 -0.33 -11.83 3.69
N GLU A 379 0.38 -10.80 3.26
CA GLU A 379 0.24 -10.14 1.96
C GLU A 379 1.64 -9.76 1.42
N SER A 380 1.74 -9.47 0.12
CA SER A 380 2.97 -9.00 -0.54
C SER A 380 2.83 -7.55 -1.02
N ALA A 381 2.21 -6.71 -0.20
CA ALA A 381 1.77 -5.36 -0.54
C ALA A 381 2.91 -4.43 -0.99
N PHE A 382 4.13 -4.64 -0.50
CA PHE A 382 5.31 -3.89 -0.96
C PHE A 382 5.67 -4.16 -2.43
N GLN A 383 5.29 -5.33 -2.97
CA GLN A 383 5.51 -5.64 -4.38
C GLN A 383 4.45 -4.99 -5.28
N VAL A 384 3.29 -4.62 -4.72
CA VAL A 384 2.15 -4.05 -5.46
C VAL A 384 2.26 -2.52 -5.56
N ALA A 385 2.38 -2.00 -6.79
CA ALA A 385 2.47 -0.56 -7.11
C ALA A 385 1.44 0.29 -6.39
N MET A 386 0.23 -0.23 -6.31
CA MET A 386 -0.92 0.44 -5.75
C MET A 386 -0.77 0.82 -4.26
N LEU A 387 0.13 0.15 -3.51
CA LEU A 387 0.34 0.47 -2.09
C LEU A 387 1.75 0.94 -1.74
N TRP A 388 2.79 0.37 -2.36
CA TRP A 388 4.15 0.82 -2.06
C TRP A 388 4.37 2.27 -2.53
N MET A 389 3.79 2.68 -3.67
CA MET A 389 3.90 4.05 -4.17
C MET A 389 3.36 5.10 -3.18
N PRO A 390 2.07 5.06 -2.76
CA PRO A 390 1.56 6.03 -1.80
C PRO A 390 2.29 5.95 -0.45
N THR A 391 2.79 4.78 -0.04
CA THR A 391 3.62 4.65 1.17
C THR A 391 4.94 5.42 1.04
N MET A 392 5.66 5.26 -0.07
CA MET A 392 6.94 5.97 -0.32
C MET A 392 6.73 7.46 -0.53
N ILE A 393 5.64 7.86 -1.17
CA ILE A 393 5.31 9.26 -1.46
C ILE A 393 4.87 9.96 -0.17
N LEU A 394 4.08 9.31 0.70
CA LEU A 394 3.78 9.79 2.05
C LEU A 394 5.08 10.03 2.84
N TYR A 395 6.00 9.07 2.77
CA TYR A 395 7.30 9.21 3.42
C TYR A 395 8.10 10.40 2.86
N ALA A 396 8.20 10.55 1.54
CA ALA A 396 8.87 11.68 0.89
C ALA A 396 8.24 13.02 1.26
N TRP A 397 6.90 13.06 1.40
CA TRP A 397 6.17 14.25 1.79
C TRP A 397 6.48 14.68 3.22
N MET A 398 6.44 13.72 4.16
CA MET A 398 6.89 13.94 5.54
C MET A 398 8.34 14.43 5.57
N GLU A 399 9.23 13.80 4.80
CA GLU A 399 10.65 14.10 4.82
C GLU A 399 10.96 15.54 4.33
N ARG A 400 10.28 16.00 3.26
CA ARG A 400 10.61 17.25 2.54
C ARG A 400 9.71 18.44 2.80
N ALA A 401 8.46 18.23 3.19
CA ALA A 401 7.46 19.29 3.26
C ALA A 401 6.96 19.59 4.67
N GLU A 402 7.14 18.68 5.64
CA GLU A 402 6.62 18.80 7.00
C GLU A 402 6.96 20.14 7.66
N GLU A 403 8.23 20.55 7.63
CA GLU A 403 8.69 21.81 8.24
C GLU A 403 8.14 23.03 7.49
N LYS A 404 8.02 22.96 6.16
CA LYS A 404 7.47 24.04 5.33
C LYS A 404 5.97 24.25 5.57
N ILE A 405 5.23 23.15 5.76
CA ILE A 405 3.80 23.17 6.08
C ILE A 405 3.58 23.68 7.50
N ALA A 406 4.48 23.37 8.44
CA ALA A 406 4.39 23.89 9.80
C ALA A 406 4.66 25.40 9.90
N ALA A 407 5.40 25.97 8.92
CA ALA A 407 5.74 27.39 8.87
C ALA A 407 4.73 28.26 8.11
N SER A 408 3.81 27.66 7.34
CA SER A 408 2.73 28.34 6.59
C SER A 408 1.42 28.35 7.37
#